data_AF-A0A497M8Z8-F1
#
_entry.id   AF-A0A497M8Z8-F1
#
_cell.length_a   1.000
_cell.length_b   1.000
_cell.length_c   1.000
_cell.angle_alpha   90.00
_cell.angle_beta   90.00
_cell.angle_gamma   90.00
#
_symmetry.space_group_name_H-M   'P 1'
#
loop_
_entity.id
_entity.type
_entity.pdbx_description
1 polymer ?
#
loop_
_entity_poly.entity_id
_entity_poly.type
_entity_poly.pdbx_seq_one_letter_code
_entity_poly.pdbx_strand_id
1 'polypeptide(L)'
;MRREAESIGLAAQLAIILEVSAYPKPGNVSRLHPFKDSSLDHFLAGGVAAGPALAEAALKGLKAGLGRLPLSRVGLGLHLERAVRASRAMHHGGNTNFGTLLLLVPMAAAAGFLKAQGRFSINRLGLMVKRLVREAGVEDAVGLYRAVRLAGVGGLGAPPRGLPDASKPEAPEEVRRGRLTFYRIVEACSPQDSLCRELVEGLPLTLRRGYPTLLETYKKTGDINRAVVQAYLTILASQPDTLIARKAGRK
;
A
#
# COMPACT_ATOMS: atom_id res chain seq x y z
N MET A 1 10.50 -18.27 -11.22
CA MET A 1 10.24 -17.50 -9.98
C MET A 1 10.75 -16.06 -10.08
N ARG A 2 12.04 -15.82 -10.29
CA ARG A 2 12.59 -14.45 -10.28
C ARG A 2 11.98 -13.51 -11.33
N ARG A 3 11.92 -13.92 -12.60
CA ARG A 3 11.25 -13.15 -13.68
C ARG A 3 9.78 -12.83 -13.37
N GLU A 4 9.05 -13.79 -12.79
CA GLU A 4 7.65 -13.60 -12.40
C GLU A 4 7.52 -12.56 -11.28
N ALA A 5 8.41 -12.62 -10.29
CA ALA A 5 8.46 -11.66 -9.20
C ALA A 5 8.79 -10.25 -9.71
N GLU A 6 9.76 -10.14 -10.61
CA GLU A 6 10.14 -8.88 -11.29
C GLU A 6 8.97 -8.31 -12.09
N SER A 7 8.22 -9.15 -12.82
CA SER A 7 7.01 -8.72 -13.54
C SER A 7 5.93 -8.15 -12.61
N ILE A 8 5.69 -8.79 -11.46
CA ILE A 8 4.77 -8.27 -10.44
C ILE A 8 5.27 -6.94 -9.87
N GLY A 9 6.58 -6.84 -9.59
CA GLY A 9 7.21 -5.61 -9.13
C GLY A 9 7.03 -4.45 -10.13
N LEU A 10 7.29 -4.71 -11.41
CA LEU A 10 7.10 -3.74 -12.50
C LEU A 10 5.64 -3.28 -12.62
N ALA A 11 4.68 -4.21 -12.52
CA ALA A 11 3.25 -3.87 -12.54
C ALA A 11 2.88 -2.95 -11.37
N ALA A 12 3.42 -3.20 -10.18
CA ALA A 12 3.19 -2.37 -9.01
C ALA A 12 3.83 -0.98 -9.14
N GLN A 13 5.05 -0.87 -9.70
CA GLN A 13 5.68 0.41 -10.01
C GLN A 13 4.87 1.21 -11.03
N LEU A 14 4.44 0.55 -12.11
CA LEU A 14 3.63 1.17 -13.15
C LEU A 14 2.30 1.68 -12.57
N ALA A 15 1.68 0.95 -11.65
CA ALA A 15 0.47 1.41 -10.97
C ALA A 15 0.70 2.73 -10.20
N ILE A 16 1.82 2.86 -9.47
CA ILE A 16 2.18 4.11 -8.77
C ILE A 16 2.37 5.25 -9.78
N ILE A 17 3.13 5.00 -10.85
CA ILE A 17 3.45 6.00 -11.87
C ILE A 17 2.20 6.48 -12.60
N LEU A 18 1.32 5.56 -13.01
CA LEU A 18 0.07 5.88 -13.69
C LEU A 18 -0.88 6.68 -12.79
N GLU A 19 -0.98 6.32 -11.51
CA GLU A 19 -1.84 7.03 -10.56
C GLU A 19 -1.41 8.48 -10.40
N VAL A 20 -0.13 8.74 -10.13
CA VAL A 20 0.33 10.12 -9.89
C VAL A 20 0.38 10.95 -11.18
N SER A 21 0.61 10.31 -12.33
CA SER A 21 0.68 11.00 -13.62
C SER A 21 -0.68 11.33 -14.21
N ALA A 22 -1.77 10.76 -13.68
CA ALA A 22 -3.10 10.93 -14.21
C ALA A 22 -3.56 12.40 -14.17
N TYR A 23 -4.12 12.87 -15.29
CA TYR A 23 -4.50 14.27 -15.49
C TYR A 23 -5.71 14.43 -16.43
N PRO A 24 -6.64 15.38 -16.16
CA PRO A 24 -6.77 16.15 -14.93
C PRO A 24 -7.32 15.26 -13.80
N LYS A 25 -6.71 15.32 -12.62
CA LYS A 25 -7.14 14.56 -11.44
C LYS A 25 -7.14 15.50 -10.23
N PRO A 26 -8.22 15.55 -9.43
CA PRO A 26 -8.21 16.31 -8.19
C PRO A 26 -7.20 15.69 -7.21
N GLY A 27 -6.59 16.52 -6.36
CA GLY A 27 -5.62 16.05 -5.38
C GLY A 27 -4.62 17.12 -4.99
N ASN A 28 -3.84 16.83 -3.96
CA ASN A 28 -2.83 17.76 -3.44
C ASN A 28 -1.69 17.96 -4.45
N VAL A 29 -1.20 16.88 -5.06
CA VAL A 29 -0.13 16.92 -6.09
C VAL A 29 -0.72 16.55 -7.44
N SER A 30 -0.40 17.33 -8.46
CA SER A 30 -0.73 17.06 -9.86
C SER A 30 0.42 17.44 -10.78
N ARG A 31 0.32 17.10 -12.06
CA ARG A 31 1.28 17.48 -13.09
C ARG A 31 1.53 19.00 -13.18
N LEU A 32 0.57 19.82 -12.78
CA LEU A 32 0.64 21.28 -12.86
C LEU A 32 0.85 21.96 -11.50
N HIS A 33 0.71 21.24 -10.38
CA HIS A 33 0.72 21.84 -9.05
C HIS A 33 1.48 20.96 -8.05
N PRO A 34 2.62 21.41 -7.51
CA PRO A 34 3.25 20.78 -6.36
C PRO A 34 2.44 21.05 -5.08
N PHE A 35 2.68 20.27 -4.03
CA PHE A 35 2.08 20.45 -2.71
C PHE A 35 3.13 20.51 -1.62
N LYS A 36 3.26 21.67 -0.96
CA LYS A 36 4.29 21.90 0.07
C LYS A 36 5.66 21.44 -0.44
N ASP A 37 6.21 20.39 0.15
CA ASP A 37 7.54 19.85 -0.15
C ASP A 37 7.51 18.74 -1.22
N SER A 38 6.33 18.34 -1.70
CA SER A 38 6.15 17.20 -2.61
C SER A 38 5.78 17.65 -4.04
N SER A 39 6.41 17.05 -5.06
CA SER A 39 6.14 17.28 -6.48
C SER A 39 5.89 15.96 -7.21
N LEU A 40 5.40 16.02 -8.45
CA LEU A 40 5.26 14.82 -9.30
C LEU A 40 6.56 14.01 -9.38
N ASP A 41 7.70 14.68 -9.58
CA ASP A 41 9.00 14.02 -9.72
C ASP A 41 9.38 13.22 -8.47
N HIS A 42 9.05 13.71 -7.28
CA HIS A 42 9.25 12.97 -6.04
C HIS A 42 8.44 11.67 -5.99
N PHE A 43 7.20 11.68 -6.47
CA PHE A 43 6.37 10.47 -6.54
C PHE A 43 6.86 9.50 -7.61
N LEU A 44 7.29 10.00 -8.78
CA LEU A 44 7.86 9.17 -9.84
C LEU A 44 9.14 8.49 -9.39
N ALA A 45 10.09 9.26 -8.84
CA ALA A 45 11.33 8.73 -8.28
C ALA A 45 11.06 7.70 -7.18
N GLY A 46 10.12 8.00 -6.28
CA GLY A 46 9.71 7.08 -5.22
C GLY A 46 9.07 5.80 -5.74
N GLY A 47 8.20 5.90 -6.73
CA GLY A 47 7.55 4.76 -7.39
C GLY A 47 8.55 3.84 -8.09
N VAL A 48 9.53 4.41 -8.80
CA VAL A 48 10.63 3.63 -9.40
C VAL A 48 11.46 2.94 -8.31
N ALA A 49 11.84 3.66 -7.25
CA ALA A 49 12.68 3.14 -6.17
C ALA A 49 12.06 1.96 -5.40
N ALA A 50 10.73 1.91 -5.31
CA ALA A 50 10.02 0.86 -4.58
C ALA A 50 10.04 -0.51 -5.28
N GLY A 51 10.34 -0.55 -6.59
CA GLY A 51 10.28 -1.76 -7.43
C GLY A 51 10.99 -2.98 -6.87
N PRO A 52 12.28 -2.90 -6.51
CA PRO A 52 13.00 -4.04 -5.96
C PRO A 52 12.36 -4.64 -4.70
N ALA A 53 11.84 -3.79 -3.79
CA ALA A 53 11.17 -4.26 -2.58
C ALA A 53 9.84 -4.96 -2.88
N LEU A 54 9.08 -4.47 -3.87
CA LEU A 54 7.83 -5.07 -4.34
C LEU A 54 8.08 -6.41 -5.04
N ALA A 55 9.11 -6.50 -5.87
CA ALA A 55 9.54 -7.75 -6.51
C ALA A 55 9.98 -8.77 -5.46
N GLU A 56 10.72 -8.37 -4.43
CA GLU A 56 11.11 -9.26 -3.33
C GLU A 56 9.89 -9.75 -2.53
N ALA A 57 8.90 -8.90 -2.26
CA ALA A 57 7.63 -9.32 -1.64
C ALA A 57 6.90 -10.37 -2.50
N ALA A 58 6.83 -10.16 -3.81
CA ALA A 58 6.27 -11.11 -4.76
C ALA A 58 7.06 -12.44 -4.78
N LEU A 59 8.39 -12.40 -4.70
CA LEU A 59 9.24 -13.57 -4.63
C LEU A 59 8.98 -14.39 -3.35
N LYS A 60 8.79 -13.73 -2.20
CA LYS A 60 8.38 -14.39 -0.95
C LYS A 60 7.00 -15.01 -1.08
N GLY A 61 6.07 -14.31 -1.72
CA GLY A 61 4.76 -14.83 -2.11
C GLY A 61 4.86 -16.12 -2.93
N LEU A 62 5.63 -16.13 -4.00
CA LEU A 62 5.88 -17.31 -4.85
C LEU A 62 6.43 -18.48 -4.04
N LYS A 63 7.42 -18.25 -3.18
CA LYS A 63 7.98 -19.28 -2.30
C LYS A 63 6.91 -19.85 -1.36
N ALA A 64 6.06 -19.00 -0.79
CA ALA A 64 4.97 -19.45 0.07
C ALA A 64 3.87 -20.23 -0.69
N GLY A 65 3.54 -19.81 -1.92
CA GLY A 65 2.59 -20.52 -2.78
C GLY A 65 3.05 -21.93 -3.16
N LEU A 66 4.36 -22.14 -3.23
CA LEU A 66 5.01 -23.44 -3.44
C LEU A 66 5.25 -24.23 -2.14
N GLY A 67 4.81 -23.74 -0.98
CA GLY A 67 5.03 -24.40 0.31
C GLY A 67 6.49 -24.32 0.83
N ARG A 68 7.35 -23.49 0.22
CA ARG A 68 8.77 -23.34 0.58
C ARG A 68 9.03 -22.26 1.63
N LEU A 69 7.99 -21.56 2.06
CA LEU A 69 8.05 -20.49 3.05
C LEU A 69 6.68 -20.41 3.77
N PRO A 70 6.62 -20.42 5.11
CA PRO A 70 5.36 -20.18 5.80
C PRO A 70 4.90 -18.73 5.58
N LEU A 71 3.58 -18.50 5.60
CA LEU A 71 2.99 -17.18 5.35
C LEU A 71 3.50 -16.12 6.32
N SER A 72 3.67 -16.48 7.60
CA SER A 72 4.23 -15.62 8.64
C SER A 72 5.68 -15.19 8.42
N ARG A 73 6.41 -15.81 7.48
CA ARG A 73 7.78 -15.44 7.08
C ARG A 73 7.86 -14.72 5.73
N VAL A 74 6.72 -14.32 5.17
CA VAL A 74 6.68 -13.48 3.95
C VAL A 74 7.32 -12.12 4.23
N GLY A 75 7.12 -11.54 5.41
CA GLY A 75 7.81 -10.32 5.85
C GLY A 75 7.22 -9.04 5.26
N LEU A 76 5.90 -8.87 5.30
CA LEU A 76 5.19 -7.67 4.82
C LEU A 76 5.79 -6.38 5.38
N GLY A 77 6.07 -6.32 6.69
CA GLY A 77 6.63 -5.12 7.32
C GLY A 77 8.04 -4.82 6.85
N LEU A 78 8.87 -5.85 6.65
CA LEU A 78 10.22 -5.71 6.11
C LEU A 78 10.20 -5.13 4.70
N HIS A 79 9.32 -5.64 3.84
CA HIS A 79 9.22 -5.17 2.45
C HIS A 79 8.64 -3.76 2.37
N LEU A 80 7.68 -3.42 3.23
CA LEU A 80 7.16 -2.06 3.36
C LEU A 80 8.26 -1.08 3.81
N GLU A 81 9.00 -1.41 4.87
CA GLU A 81 10.11 -0.58 5.37
C GLU A 81 11.16 -0.35 4.28
N ARG A 82 11.53 -1.42 3.55
CA ARG A 82 12.50 -1.32 2.44
C ARG A 82 11.99 -0.45 1.29
N ALA A 83 10.73 -0.61 0.89
CA ALA A 83 10.15 0.19 -0.19
C ALA A 83 10.12 1.68 0.18
N VAL A 84 9.68 2.00 1.40
CA VAL A 84 9.64 3.38 1.91
C VAL A 84 11.05 3.98 2.02
N ARG A 85 12.01 3.21 2.55
CA ARG A 85 13.41 3.64 2.65
C ARG A 85 14.02 3.93 1.29
N ALA A 86 13.80 3.05 0.30
CA ALA A 86 14.28 3.25 -1.06
C ALA A 86 13.67 4.52 -1.69
N SER A 87 12.36 4.73 -1.50
CA SER A 87 11.70 5.96 -1.95
C SER A 87 12.34 7.21 -1.33
N ARG A 88 12.48 7.24 -0.01
CA ARG A 88 13.06 8.38 0.74
C ARG A 88 14.53 8.64 0.40
N ALA A 89 15.26 7.65 -0.07
CA ALA A 89 16.66 7.83 -0.50
C ALA A 89 16.77 8.54 -1.86
N MET A 90 15.73 8.52 -2.68
CA MET A 90 15.75 9.10 -4.03
C MET A 90 15.24 10.54 -4.10
N HIS A 91 14.60 11.04 -3.05
CA HIS A 91 14.00 12.37 -3.04
C HIS A 91 13.81 12.93 -1.63
N HIS A 92 13.68 14.26 -1.52
CA HIS A 92 13.48 14.92 -0.22
C HIS A 92 12.03 15.29 0.09
N GLY A 93 11.09 15.11 -0.85
CA GLY A 93 9.70 15.58 -0.72
C GLY A 93 8.75 14.84 0.24
N GLY A 94 9.23 14.45 1.43
CA GLY A 94 8.41 13.87 2.49
C GLY A 94 7.78 12.52 2.14
N ASN A 95 6.52 12.34 2.57
CA ASN A 95 5.69 11.17 2.31
C ASN A 95 5.03 11.27 0.92
N THR A 96 5.51 10.49 -0.03
CA THR A 96 4.96 10.42 -1.39
C THR A 96 4.05 9.21 -1.58
N ASN A 97 4.49 8.03 -1.15
CA ASN A 97 3.86 6.77 -1.55
C ASN A 97 3.59 5.79 -0.40
N PHE A 98 3.73 6.18 0.87
CA PHE A 98 3.55 5.26 2.00
C PHE A 98 2.21 4.51 1.95
N GLY A 99 1.10 5.23 1.76
CA GLY A 99 -0.23 4.62 1.74
C GLY A 99 -0.41 3.64 0.57
N THR A 100 0.13 3.98 -0.60
CA THR A 100 0.12 3.11 -1.77
C THR A 100 0.98 1.86 -1.54
N LEU A 101 2.17 2.01 -0.95
CA LEU A 101 3.05 0.89 -0.63
C LEU A 101 2.47 -0.04 0.44
N LEU A 102 1.73 0.51 1.42
CA LEU A 102 1.04 -0.25 2.44
C LEU A 102 0.04 -1.26 1.83
N LEU A 103 -0.61 -0.90 0.71
CA LEU A 103 -1.49 -1.79 -0.04
C LEU A 103 -0.73 -2.67 -1.06
N LEU A 104 0.24 -2.10 -1.78
CA LEU A 104 0.93 -2.81 -2.87
C LEU A 104 1.85 -3.92 -2.39
N VAL A 105 2.48 -3.80 -1.22
CA VAL A 105 3.35 -4.86 -0.67
C VAL A 105 2.58 -6.16 -0.42
N PRO A 106 1.46 -6.19 0.34
CA PRO A 106 0.67 -7.40 0.49
C PRO A 106 0.03 -7.86 -0.82
N MET A 107 -0.36 -6.95 -1.73
CA MET A 107 -0.85 -7.33 -3.06
C MET A 107 0.21 -8.05 -3.90
N ALA A 108 1.46 -7.57 -3.90
CA ALA A 108 2.55 -8.20 -4.63
C ALA A 108 2.85 -9.60 -4.10
N ALA A 109 2.92 -9.76 -2.77
CA ALA A 109 3.08 -11.07 -2.13
C ALA A 109 1.90 -12.00 -2.43
N ALA A 110 0.66 -11.52 -2.37
CA ALA A 110 -0.53 -12.29 -2.70
C ALA A 110 -0.56 -12.72 -4.17
N ALA A 111 -0.20 -11.82 -5.09
CA ALA A 111 -0.09 -12.13 -6.52
C ALA A 111 0.96 -13.21 -6.77
N GLY A 112 2.13 -13.10 -6.14
CA GLY A 112 3.18 -14.12 -6.21
C GLY A 112 2.70 -15.47 -5.71
N PHE A 113 2.03 -15.51 -4.54
CA PHE A 113 1.46 -16.74 -3.98
C PHE A 113 0.48 -17.40 -4.94
N LEU A 114 -0.47 -16.63 -5.48
CA LEU A 114 -1.52 -17.17 -6.35
C LEU A 114 -0.99 -17.60 -7.72
N LYS A 115 0.00 -16.89 -8.26
CA LYS A 115 0.67 -17.27 -9.53
C LYS A 115 1.47 -18.57 -9.37
N ALA A 116 2.16 -18.76 -8.25
CA ALA A 116 2.82 -20.04 -7.94
C ALA A 116 1.84 -21.22 -7.92
N GLN A 117 0.58 -20.98 -7.53
CA GLN A 117 -0.46 -22.00 -7.52
C GLN A 117 -1.22 -22.13 -8.85
N GLY A 118 -0.95 -21.31 -9.86
CA GLY A 118 -1.74 -21.25 -11.09
C GLY A 118 -3.19 -20.79 -10.87
N ARG A 119 -3.45 -20.02 -9.82
CA ARG A 119 -4.81 -19.66 -9.33
C ARG A 119 -5.03 -18.16 -9.21
N PHE A 120 -4.29 -17.35 -9.98
CA PHE A 120 -4.45 -15.90 -9.93
C PHE A 120 -5.85 -15.48 -10.43
N SER A 121 -6.57 -14.75 -9.59
CA SER A 121 -7.82 -14.06 -9.95
C SER A 121 -8.04 -12.92 -8.96
N ILE A 122 -8.84 -11.93 -9.35
CA ILE A 122 -9.14 -10.75 -8.52
C ILE A 122 -9.81 -11.15 -7.20
N ASN A 123 -10.79 -12.06 -7.24
CA ASN A 123 -11.46 -12.54 -6.04
C ASN A 123 -10.50 -13.25 -5.07
N ARG A 124 -9.56 -14.04 -5.60
CA ARG A 124 -8.56 -14.73 -4.77
C ARG A 124 -7.49 -13.77 -4.26
N LEU A 125 -7.18 -12.70 -4.98
CA LEU A 125 -6.20 -11.69 -4.57
C LEU A 125 -6.59 -11.06 -3.23
N GLY A 126 -7.82 -10.56 -3.10
CA GLY A 126 -8.32 -9.97 -1.86
C GLY A 126 -8.31 -10.95 -0.69
N LEU A 127 -8.76 -12.20 -0.93
CA LEU A 127 -8.74 -13.26 0.08
C LEU A 127 -7.31 -13.59 0.54
N MET A 128 -6.36 -13.62 -0.38
CA MET A 128 -4.96 -13.91 -0.06
C MET A 128 -4.28 -12.75 0.65
N VAL A 129 -4.58 -11.49 0.28
CA VAL A 129 -4.13 -10.30 1.04
C VAL A 129 -4.61 -10.39 2.48
N LYS A 130 -5.91 -10.63 2.69
CA LYS A 130 -6.49 -10.78 4.03
C LYS A 130 -5.80 -11.89 4.83
N ARG A 131 -5.49 -13.02 4.19
CA ARG A 131 -4.77 -14.12 4.83
C ARG A 131 -3.33 -13.75 5.18
N LEU A 132 -2.58 -13.11 4.28
CA LEU A 132 -1.21 -12.65 4.56
C LEU A 132 -1.17 -11.64 5.72
N VAL A 133 -2.11 -10.69 5.73
CA VAL A 133 -2.21 -9.67 6.79
C VAL A 133 -2.52 -10.30 8.15
N ARG A 134 -3.35 -11.34 8.21
CA ARG A 134 -3.63 -12.10 9.44
C ARG A 134 -2.43 -12.89 9.96
N GLU A 135 -1.64 -13.45 9.05
CA GLU A 135 -0.45 -14.24 9.39
C GLU A 135 0.78 -13.37 9.71
N ALA A 136 0.74 -12.07 9.39
CA ALA A 136 1.82 -11.14 9.62
C ALA A 136 2.06 -10.91 11.13
N GLY A 137 3.31 -11.11 11.53
CA GLY A 137 3.71 -11.22 12.93
C GLY A 137 4.10 -9.91 13.59
N VAL A 138 4.82 -10.02 14.72
CA VAL A 138 5.33 -8.86 15.48
C VAL A 138 6.42 -8.12 14.71
N GLU A 139 7.34 -8.80 14.04
CA GLU A 139 8.37 -8.11 13.26
C GLU A 139 7.80 -7.40 12.02
N ASP A 140 6.67 -7.86 11.50
CA ASP A 140 5.93 -7.12 10.47
C ASP A 140 5.35 -5.81 11.03
N ALA A 141 4.82 -5.83 12.25
CA ALA A 141 4.36 -4.64 12.95
C ALA A 141 5.50 -3.66 13.24
N VAL A 142 6.66 -4.15 13.68
CA VAL A 142 7.86 -3.34 13.88
C VAL A 142 8.25 -2.65 12.56
N GLY A 143 8.28 -3.40 11.45
CA GLY A 143 8.56 -2.87 10.12
C GLY A 143 7.55 -1.80 9.69
N LEU A 144 6.25 -2.00 9.98
CA LEU A 144 5.22 -0.99 9.75
C LEU A 144 5.50 0.31 10.51
N TYR A 145 5.79 0.23 11.81
CA TYR A 145 6.09 1.42 12.63
C TYR A 145 7.35 2.15 12.16
N ARG A 146 8.39 1.40 11.79
CA ARG A 146 9.61 1.98 11.18
C ARG A 146 9.29 2.66 9.85
N ALA A 147 8.48 2.05 9.00
CA ALA A 147 8.05 2.61 7.73
C ALA A 147 7.23 3.90 7.91
N VAL A 148 6.28 3.92 8.85
CA VAL A 148 5.49 5.12 9.21
C VAL A 148 6.42 6.28 9.59
N ARG A 149 7.41 6.01 10.45
CA ARG A 149 8.38 7.02 10.88
C ARG A 149 9.28 7.49 9.73
N LEU A 150 9.82 6.56 8.93
CA LEU A 150 10.70 6.87 7.80
C LEU A 150 9.99 7.72 6.73
N ALA A 151 8.72 7.44 6.47
CA ALA A 151 7.91 8.22 5.54
C ALA A 151 7.58 9.61 6.08
N GLY A 152 7.62 9.82 7.40
CA GLY A 152 7.16 11.06 8.03
C GLY A 152 5.65 11.24 7.87
N VAL A 153 4.88 10.16 8.10
CA VAL A 153 3.41 10.22 7.96
C VAL A 153 2.83 11.20 8.98
N GLY A 154 2.33 12.33 8.49
CA GLY A 154 1.67 13.34 9.31
C GLY A 154 0.19 13.02 9.55
N GLY A 155 -0.39 13.65 10.58
CA GLY A 155 -1.84 13.60 10.83
C GLY A 155 -2.35 12.22 11.27
N LEU A 156 -1.55 11.45 12.00
CA LEU A 156 -1.97 10.16 12.56
C LEU A 156 -2.99 10.29 13.69
N GLY A 157 -3.06 11.46 14.34
CA GLY A 157 -3.92 11.67 15.51
C GLY A 157 -3.43 10.87 16.72
N ALA A 158 -4.28 10.75 17.74
CA ALA A 158 -3.99 9.88 18.87
C ALA A 158 -4.07 8.40 18.44
N PRO A 159 -3.13 7.54 18.85
CA PRO A 159 -3.19 6.12 18.51
C PRO A 159 -4.41 5.47 19.16
N PRO A 160 -4.99 4.41 18.54
CA PRO A 160 -6.00 3.59 19.20
C PRO A 160 -5.52 3.10 20.57
N ARG A 161 -6.47 2.93 21.50
CA ARG A 161 -6.15 2.50 22.88
C ARG A 161 -5.33 1.22 22.87
N GLY A 162 -4.19 1.24 23.57
CA GLY A 162 -3.29 0.09 23.69
C GLY A 162 -2.27 -0.05 22.56
N LEU A 163 -2.25 0.87 21.58
CA LEU A 163 -1.21 0.95 20.57
C LEU A 163 -0.21 2.08 20.89
N PRO A 164 1.10 1.85 20.66
CA PRO A 164 2.11 2.90 20.73
C PRO A 164 1.85 4.01 19.70
N ASP A 165 2.23 5.24 20.05
CA ASP A 165 2.23 6.37 19.11
C ASP A 165 3.34 6.19 18.08
N ALA A 166 2.97 5.96 16.83
CA ALA A 166 3.92 5.68 15.75
C ALA A 166 4.85 6.87 15.40
N SER A 167 4.58 8.07 15.91
CA SER A 167 5.49 9.22 15.80
C SER A 167 6.70 9.12 16.73
N LYS A 168 6.63 8.30 17.77
CA LYS A 168 7.68 8.18 18.79
C LYS A 168 8.84 7.28 18.34
N PRO A 169 10.10 7.66 18.57
CA PRO A 169 11.25 6.82 18.23
C PRO A 169 11.25 5.43 18.87
N GLU A 170 10.67 5.30 20.07
CA GLU A 170 10.63 4.10 20.91
C GLU A 170 9.51 3.13 20.51
N ALA A 171 8.55 3.58 19.70
CA ALA A 171 7.35 2.83 19.35
C ALA A 171 7.62 1.44 18.73
N PRO A 172 8.63 1.23 17.84
CA PRO A 172 8.96 -0.11 17.36
C PRO A 172 9.37 -1.07 18.48
N GLU A 173 10.06 -0.59 19.52
CA GLU A 173 10.44 -1.44 20.66
C GLU A 173 9.26 -1.69 21.60
N GLU A 174 8.35 -0.72 21.77
CA GLU A 174 7.10 -0.93 22.50
C GLU A 174 6.21 -1.98 21.81
N VAL A 175 6.09 -1.92 20.48
CA VAL A 175 5.38 -2.92 19.67
C VAL A 175 5.98 -4.31 19.92
N ARG A 176 7.31 -4.43 19.91
CA ARG A 176 8.01 -5.69 20.16
C ARG A 176 7.76 -6.20 21.58
N ARG A 177 7.94 -5.35 22.61
CA ARG A 177 7.70 -5.71 24.02
C ARG A 177 6.25 -6.11 24.28
N GLY A 178 5.30 -5.39 23.68
CA GLY A 178 3.87 -5.67 23.77
C GLY A 178 3.40 -6.84 22.92
N ARG A 179 4.30 -7.46 22.13
CA ARG A 179 4.01 -8.57 21.19
C ARG A 179 2.81 -8.24 20.27
N LEU A 180 2.72 -6.98 19.83
CA LEU A 180 1.64 -6.52 18.96
C LEU A 180 1.89 -7.01 17.54
N THR A 181 0.96 -7.80 16.99
CA THR A 181 1.06 -8.30 15.62
C THR A 181 0.59 -7.25 14.62
N PHE A 182 1.03 -7.37 13.37
CA PHE A 182 0.61 -6.48 12.29
C PHE A 182 -0.92 -6.44 12.17
N TYR A 183 -1.57 -7.61 12.22
CA TYR A 183 -3.03 -7.72 12.16
C TYR A 183 -3.72 -6.91 13.27
N ARG A 184 -3.25 -7.01 14.53
CA ARG A 184 -3.85 -6.28 15.65
C ARG A 184 -3.79 -4.76 15.45
N ILE A 185 -2.68 -4.26 14.92
CA ILE A 185 -2.52 -2.82 14.65
C ILE A 185 -3.49 -2.38 13.54
N VAL A 186 -3.51 -3.05 12.39
CA VAL A 186 -4.39 -2.64 11.28
C VAL A 186 -5.86 -2.86 11.60
N GLU A 187 -6.21 -3.88 12.39
CA GLU A 187 -7.59 -4.11 12.86
C GLU A 187 -8.06 -2.95 13.75
N ALA A 188 -7.25 -2.55 14.74
CA ALA A 188 -7.58 -1.43 15.63
C ALA A 188 -7.69 -0.08 14.88
N CYS A 189 -6.93 0.11 13.80
CA CYS A 189 -6.99 1.32 12.98
C CYS A 189 -8.14 1.32 11.95
N SER A 190 -8.66 0.15 11.55
CA SER A 190 -9.65 0.00 10.47
C SER A 190 -10.95 0.82 10.60
N PRO A 191 -11.46 1.15 11.82
CA PRO A 191 -12.65 2.00 11.93
C PRO A 191 -12.40 3.44 11.46
N GLN A 192 -11.16 3.94 11.57
CA GLN A 192 -10.80 5.34 11.33
C GLN A 192 -9.83 5.54 10.15
N ASP A 193 -9.33 4.45 9.56
CA ASP A 193 -8.35 4.47 8.48
C ASP A 193 -8.77 3.51 7.35
N SER A 194 -8.99 4.07 6.16
CA SER A 194 -9.48 3.31 5.01
C SER A 194 -8.44 2.32 4.49
N LEU A 195 -7.13 2.62 4.58
CA LEU A 195 -6.08 1.70 4.16
C LEU A 195 -6.01 0.49 5.09
N CYS A 196 -6.15 0.73 6.40
CA CYS A 196 -6.23 -0.35 7.38
C CYS A 196 -7.46 -1.24 7.14
N ARG A 197 -8.61 -0.64 6.82
CA ARG A 197 -9.83 -1.37 6.44
C ARG A 197 -9.64 -2.20 5.16
N GLU A 198 -9.03 -1.61 4.12
CA GLU A 198 -8.69 -2.32 2.90
C GLU A 198 -7.87 -3.59 3.20
N LEU A 199 -6.86 -3.51 4.06
CA LEU A 199 -6.05 -4.68 4.43
C LEU A 199 -6.82 -5.75 5.22
N VAL A 200 -7.63 -5.33 6.20
CA VAL A 200 -8.39 -6.25 7.08
C VAL A 200 -9.50 -6.97 6.30
N GLU A 201 -10.17 -6.27 5.39
CA GLU A 201 -11.32 -6.78 4.65
C GLU A 201 -10.96 -7.45 3.33
N GLY A 202 -9.73 -7.29 2.84
CA GLY A 202 -9.27 -7.89 1.58
C GLY A 202 -9.59 -7.04 0.36
N LEU A 203 -9.33 -5.74 0.46
CA LEU A 203 -9.36 -4.73 -0.58
C LEU A 203 -10.76 -4.48 -1.21
N PRO A 204 -11.85 -4.34 -0.42
CA PRO A 204 -13.20 -4.20 -0.95
C PRO A 204 -13.36 -2.99 -1.88
N LEU A 205 -12.83 -1.82 -1.55
CA LEU A 205 -12.93 -0.61 -2.38
C LEU A 205 -12.10 -0.77 -3.65
N THR A 206 -10.85 -1.21 -3.50
CA THR A 206 -9.93 -1.39 -4.63
C THR A 206 -10.45 -2.42 -5.63
N LEU A 207 -10.91 -3.58 -5.16
CA LEU A 207 -11.26 -4.70 -6.05
C LEU A 207 -12.73 -4.68 -6.50
N ARG A 208 -13.65 -4.11 -5.72
CA ARG A 208 -15.09 -4.09 -6.07
C ARG A 208 -15.56 -2.79 -6.71
N ARG A 209 -14.83 -1.69 -6.53
CA ARG A 209 -15.17 -0.39 -7.15
C ARG A 209 -14.07 0.12 -8.07
N GLY A 210 -12.85 0.23 -7.58
CA GLY A 210 -11.71 0.78 -8.34
C GLY A 210 -11.40 -0.02 -9.60
N TYR A 211 -11.14 -1.31 -9.44
CA TYR A 211 -10.75 -2.20 -10.53
C TYR A 211 -11.84 -2.34 -11.62
N PRO A 212 -13.13 -2.60 -11.31
CA PRO A 212 -14.17 -2.64 -12.32
C PRO A 212 -14.30 -1.33 -13.09
N THR A 213 -14.30 -0.20 -12.39
CA THR A 213 -14.37 1.13 -13.02
C THR A 213 -13.22 1.38 -13.99
N LEU A 214 -11.99 1.05 -13.56
CA LEU A 214 -10.80 1.19 -14.39
C LEU A 214 -10.92 0.33 -15.67
N LEU A 215 -11.33 -0.93 -15.51
CA LEU A 215 -11.44 -1.86 -16.64
C LEU A 215 -12.56 -1.45 -17.61
N GLU A 216 -13.73 -1.07 -17.10
CA GLU A 216 -14.87 -0.65 -17.92
C GLU A 216 -14.57 0.65 -18.67
N THR A 217 -13.95 1.62 -18.00
CA THR A 217 -13.59 2.89 -18.63
C THR A 217 -12.55 2.66 -19.71
N TYR A 218 -11.50 1.87 -19.42
CA TYR A 218 -10.49 1.55 -20.42
C TYR A 218 -11.06 0.81 -21.64
N LYS A 219 -11.98 -0.14 -21.42
CA LYS A 219 -12.67 -0.83 -22.52
C LYS A 219 -13.50 0.11 -23.40
N LYS A 220 -14.10 1.15 -22.81
CA LYS A 220 -14.93 2.13 -23.54
C LYS A 220 -14.08 3.19 -24.26
N THR A 221 -12.95 3.59 -23.70
CA THR A 221 -12.19 4.74 -24.20
C THR A 221 -10.87 4.38 -24.89
N GLY A 222 -10.30 3.21 -24.61
CA GLY A 222 -8.93 2.85 -24.98
C GLY A 222 -7.84 3.65 -24.26
N ASP A 223 -8.22 4.52 -23.31
CA ASP A 223 -7.33 5.51 -22.70
C ASP A 223 -7.14 5.21 -21.21
N ILE A 224 -5.91 4.82 -20.84
CA ILE A 224 -5.52 4.49 -19.47
C ILE A 224 -5.59 5.69 -18.53
N ASN A 225 -5.26 6.90 -19.01
CA ASN A 225 -5.31 8.10 -18.21
C ASN A 225 -6.76 8.41 -17.82
N ARG A 226 -7.68 8.36 -18.79
CA ARG A 226 -9.12 8.48 -18.51
C ARG A 226 -9.62 7.42 -17.54
N ALA A 227 -9.17 6.17 -17.69
CA ALA A 227 -9.55 5.08 -16.81
C ALA A 227 -9.09 5.29 -15.36
N VAL A 228 -7.85 5.75 -15.15
CA VAL A 228 -7.32 6.07 -13.83
C VAL A 228 -8.05 7.25 -13.20
N VAL A 229 -8.28 8.34 -13.96
CA VAL A 229 -9.05 9.50 -13.48
C VAL A 229 -10.47 9.09 -13.07
N GLN A 230 -11.16 8.30 -13.89
CA GLN A 230 -12.52 7.84 -13.58
C GLN A 230 -12.57 6.93 -12.35
N ALA A 231 -11.60 6.01 -12.20
CA ALA A 231 -11.50 5.15 -11.03
C ALA A 231 -11.24 5.98 -9.76
N TYR A 232 -10.36 6.98 -9.83
CA TYR A 232 -10.11 7.92 -8.73
C TYR A 232 -11.38 8.67 -8.31
N LEU A 233 -12.09 9.28 -9.27
CA LEU A 233 -13.33 10.02 -8.99
C LEU A 233 -14.42 9.13 -8.41
N THR A 234 -14.54 7.89 -8.91
CA THR A 234 -15.53 6.93 -8.42
C THR A 234 -15.26 6.50 -6.98
N ILE A 235 -13.97 6.28 -6.64
CA ILE A 235 -13.57 6.00 -5.26
C ILE A 235 -13.86 7.21 -4.37
N LEU A 236 -13.44 8.41 -4.78
CA LEU A 236 -13.63 9.65 -4.03
C LEU A 236 -15.10 9.97 -3.76
N ALA A 237 -15.99 9.73 -4.73
CA ALA A 237 -17.42 9.91 -4.56
C ALA A 237 -18.05 8.91 -3.58
N SER A 238 -17.45 7.74 -3.41
CA SER A 238 -17.99 6.68 -2.55
C SER A 238 -17.49 6.71 -1.11
N GLN A 239 -16.30 7.26 -0.87
CA GLN A 239 -15.70 7.31 0.45
C GLN A 239 -14.92 8.63 0.61
N PRO A 240 -15.32 9.49 1.55
CA PRO A 240 -14.58 10.71 1.85
C PRO A 240 -13.13 10.40 2.22
N ASP A 241 -12.19 11.14 1.64
CA ASP A 241 -10.76 10.95 1.85
C ASP A 241 -10.41 11.15 3.35
N THR A 242 -9.83 10.12 3.97
CA THR A 242 -9.53 10.13 5.41
C THR A 242 -8.44 11.14 5.77
N LEU A 243 -7.49 11.42 4.87
CA LEU A 243 -6.44 12.41 5.09
C LEU A 243 -6.99 13.84 4.95
N ILE A 244 -7.92 14.07 4.03
CA ILE A 244 -8.68 15.32 3.95
C ILE A 244 -9.53 15.49 5.21
N ALA A 245 -10.29 14.46 5.60
CA ALA A 245 -11.12 14.51 6.80
C ALA A 245 -10.32 14.79 8.09
N ARG A 246 -9.10 14.23 8.20
CA ARG A 246 -8.20 14.51 9.33
C ARG A 246 -7.61 15.93 9.32
N LYS A 247 -7.43 16.53 8.14
CA LYS A 247 -6.86 17.90 7.99
C LYS A 247 -7.91 19.01 8.04
N ALA A 248 -9.08 18.78 7.45
CA ALA A 248 -10.12 19.79 7.23
C ALA A 248 -11.42 19.53 8.04
N GLY A 249 -11.48 18.44 8.81
CA GLY A 249 -12.68 17.98 9.51
C GLY A 249 -13.60 17.13 8.63
N ARG A 250 -14.53 16.39 9.26
CA ARG A 250 -15.64 15.76 8.54
C ARG A 250 -16.75 16.80 8.37
N LYS A 251 -17.14 17.08 7.13
CA LYS A 251 -18.41 17.74 6.82
C LYS A 251 -19.35 16.70 6.24
#